data_AF-U1LZH4-F1
#
_entry.id   AF-U1LZH4-F1
#
_cell.length_a   1.000
_cell.length_b   1.000
_cell.length_c   1.000
_cell.angle_alpha   90.00
_cell.angle_beta   90.00
_cell.angle_gamma   90.00
#
_symmetry.space_group_name_H-M   'P 1'
#
loop_
_entity.id
_entity.type
_entity.pdbx_description
1 polymer ?
#
loop_
_entity_poly.entity_id
_entity_poly.type
_entity_poly.pdbx_seq_one_letter_code
_entity_poly.pdbx_strand_id
1 'polypeptide(L)'
;MSAQSRVILEDGSEITTPLRPYQLLQLSCRQYSSSIEERIFVAKRVAGIKGKVPVVIEPTSGLVFFPTMSPKRPECEWYAWSHVRDITSDPIESKGLVVTQNGHRIATNATSYVLRNQLKATGELVARFQQLNQSATLNS
;
A
#
# COMPACT_ATOMS: atom_id res chain seq x y z
N MET A 1 0.45 7.96 -27.26
CA MET A 1 0.89 8.62 -26.02
C MET A 1 1.28 7.54 -25.03
N SER A 2 2.49 7.59 -24.45
CA SER A 2 2.87 6.65 -23.39
C SER A 2 2.05 6.96 -22.13
N ALA A 3 1.47 5.94 -21.50
CA ALA A 3 0.75 6.13 -20.23
C ALA A 3 1.76 6.52 -19.15
N GLN A 4 1.52 7.63 -18.46
CA GLN A 4 2.32 8.09 -17.33
C GLN A 4 1.57 7.82 -16.02
N SER A 5 2.32 7.48 -14.97
CA SER A 5 1.80 7.36 -13.61
C SER A 5 2.17 8.60 -12.81
N ARG A 6 1.32 8.94 -11.85
CA ARG A 6 1.57 10.00 -10.86
C ARG A 6 1.96 9.36 -9.53
N VAL A 7 2.94 9.95 -8.85
CA VAL A 7 3.32 9.63 -7.48
C VAL A 7 3.19 10.90 -6.66
N ILE A 8 2.47 10.81 -5.55
CA ILE A 8 2.28 11.89 -4.60
C ILE A 8 3.21 11.62 -3.43
N LEU A 9 4.11 12.55 -3.15
CA LEU A 9 5.09 12.48 -2.07
C LEU A 9 4.48 12.96 -0.75
N GLU A 10 5.18 12.72 0.35
CA GLU A 10 4.72 13.05 1.71
C GLU A 10 4.42 14.54 1.89
N ASP A 11 5.21 15.41 1.27
CA ASP A 11 5.04 16.87 1.28
C ASP A 11 3.91 17.36 0.35
N GLY A 12 3.20 16.43 -0.30
CA GLY A 12 2.13 16.72 -1.26
C GLY A 12 2.62 17.09 -2.65
N SER A 13 3.95 17.11 -2.90
CA SER A 13 4.49 17.31 -4.23
C SER A 13 4.20 16.10 -5.13
N GLU A 14 4.12 16.37 -6.43
CA GLU A 14 3.79 15.34 -7.42
C GLU A 14 4.90 15.15 -8.42
N ILE A 15 5.21 13.89 -8.70
CA ILE A 15 6.13 13.49 -9.77
C ILE A 15 5.39 12.60 -10.78
N THR A 16 5.78 12.71 -12.05
CA THR A 16 5.29 11.84 -13.12
C THR A 16 6.38 10.89 -13.55
N THR A 17 6.00 9.67 -13.92
CA THR A 17 6.94 8.63 -14.35
C THR A 17 6.33 7.74 -15.42
N PRO A 18 7.12 7.23 -16.38
CA PRO A 18 6.64 6.22 -17.34
C PRO A 18 6.41 4.85 -16.70
N LEU A 19 6.88 4.63 -15.45
CA LEU A 19 6.71 3.37 -14.75
C LEU A 19 5.31 3.25 -14.17
N ARG A 20 4.73 2.05 -14.21
CA ARG A 20 3.46 1.74 -13.52
C ARG A 20 3.69 1.64 -12.01
N PRO A 21 2.67 1.90 -11.16
CA PRO A 21 2.80 1.77 -9.70
C PRO A 21 3.36 0.40 -9.26
N TYR A 22 2.91 -0.69 -9.90
CA TYR A 22 3.44 -2.03 -9.61
C TYR A 22 4.93 -2.18 -9.93
N GLN A 23 5.43 -1.52 -10.99
CA GLN A 23 6.86 -1.53 -11.33
C GLN A 23 7.68 -0.71 -10.34
N LEU A 24 7.16 0.42 -9.86
CA LEU A 24 7.80 1.20 -8.79
C LEU A 24 7.94 0.39 -7.50
N LEU A 25 6.90 -0.36 -7.13
CA LEU A 25 6.96 -1.27 -5.99
C LEU A 25 7.96 -2.40 -6.22
N GLN A 26 8.04 -2.98 -7.42
CA GLN A 26 9.07 -3.97 -7.77
C GLN A 26 10.49 -3.43 -7.59
N LEU A 27 10.75 -2.22 -8.06
CA LEU A 27 12.05 -1.56 -7.87
C LEU A 27 12.34 -1.33 -6.39
N SER A 28 11.36 -0.83 -5.65
CA SER A 28 11.47 -0.62 -4.21
C SER A 28 11.77 -1.92 -3.48
N CYS A 29 11.09 -3.02 -3.80
CA CYS A 29 11.35 -4.32 -3.19
C CYS A 29 12.81 -4.77 -3.41
N ARG A 30 13.33 -4.59 -4.63
CA ARG A 30 14.70 -4.95 -5.01
C ARG A 30 15.75 -4.11 -4.29
N GLN A 31 15.48 -2.82 -4.05
CA GLN A 31 16.34 -1.95 -3.24
C GLN A 31 16.47 -2.46 -1.80
N TYR A 32 15.45 -3.16 -1.30
CA TYR A 32 15.42 -3.83 0.00
C TYR A 32 15.68 -5.35 -0.15
N SER A 33 16.50 -5.75 -1.12
CA SER A 33 17.03 -7.12 -1.31
C SER A 33 15.99 -8.24 -1.40
N SER A 34 14.79 -7.98 -1.92
CA SER A 34 13.78 -9.02 -2.16
C SER A 34 12.92 -8.72 -3.39
N SER A 35 12.32 -9.74 -3.98
CA SER A 35 11.35 -9.58 -5.05
C SER A 35 9.96 -9.17 -4.52
N ILE A 36 9.14 -8.54 -5.36
CA ILE A 36 7.74 -8.27 -4.98
C ILE A 36 6.96 -9.58 -4.84
N GLU A 37 7.32 -10.60 -5.61
CA GLU A 37 6.69 -11.91 -5.62
C GLU A 37 6.89 -12.62 -4.28
N GLU A 38 8.11 -12.61 -3.74
CA GLU A 38 8.40 -13.13 -2.39
C GLU A 38 7.63 -12.37 -1.32
N ARG A 39 7.59 -11.04 -1.38
CA ARG A 39 6.86 -10.22 -0.40
C ARG A 39 5.36 -10.49 -0.43
N ILE A 40 4.77 -10.61 -1.62
CA ILE A 40 3.37 -11.01 -1.79
C ILE A 40 3.17 -12.43 -1.25
N PHE A 41 4.06 -13.37 -1.55
CA PHE A 41 3.97 -14.74 -1.06
C PHE A 41 3.98 -14.80 0.48
N VAL A 42 4.91 -14.11 1.13
CA VAL A 42 4.99 -14.05 2.59
C VAL A 42 3.75 -13.37 3.17
N ALA A 43 3.32 -12.22 2.63
CA ALA A 43 2.11 -11.54 3.08
C ALA A 43 0.85 -12.42 3.02
N LYS A 44 0.70 -13.21 1.94
CA LYS A 44 -0.39 -14.20 1.82
C LYS A 44 -0.33 -15.27 2.91
N ARG A 45 0.86 -15.78 3.25
CA ARG A 45 1.02 -16.79 4.31
C ARG A 45 0.73 -16.21 5.69
N VAL A 46 1.18 -14.98 5.96
CA VAL A 46 1.01 -14.34 7.27
C VAL A 46 -0.44 -13.95 7.54
N ALA A 47 -1.16 -13.39 6.57
CA ALA A 47 -2.52 -12.88 6.77
C ALA A 47 -3.64 -13.73 6.14
N GLY A 48 -3.33 -14.80 5.41
CA GLY A 48 -4.34 -15.64 4.75
C GLY A 48 -5.09 -14.92 3.61
N ILE A 49 -4.57 -13.79 3.12
CA ILE A 49 -5.21 -12.95 2.09
C ILE A 49 -5.04 -13.61 0.71
N LYS A 50 -6.11 -13.75 -0.07
CA LYS A 50 -6.05 -14.38 -1.41
C LYS A 50 -5.90 -13.39 -2.57
N GLY A 51 -6.41 -12.17 -2.43
CA GLY A 51 -6.38 -11.12 -3.46
C GLY A 51 -6.24 -9.72 -2.88
N LYS A 52 -5.83 -8.74 -3.70
CA LYS A 52 -5.50 -7.37 -3.28
C LYS A 52 -4.48 -7.36 -2.12
N VAL A 53 -3.38 -8.07 -2.33
CA VAL A 53 -2.41 -8.33 -1.25
C VAL A 53 -1.52 -7.10 -1.07
N PRO A 54 -1.36 -6.59 0.18
CA PRO A 54 -0.40 -5.53 0.47
C PRO A 54 1.04 -5.97 0.18
N VAL A 55 1.90 -5.02 -0.13
CA VAL A 55 3.33 -5.24 -0.33
C VAL A 55 4.07 -4.63 0.85
N VAL A 56 4.64 -5.49 1.69
CA VAL A 56 5.48 -5.10 2.84
C VAL A 56 6.91 -4.95 2.32
N ILE A 57 7.40 -3.71 2.18
CA ILE A 57 8.78 -3.41 1.73
C ILE A 57 9.73 -3.41 2.92
N GLU A 58 9.32 -2.74 4.00
CA GLU A 58 10.04 -2.74 5.26
C GLU A 58 8.97 -2.79 6.37
N PRO A 59 8.95 -3.84 7.22
CA PRO A 59 7.94 -4.00 8.27
C PRO A 59 8.18 -3.18 9.55
N THR A 60 9.42 -2.85 9.90
CA THR A 60 9.83 -2.13 11.12
C THR A 60 9.44 -0.65 11.08
N SER A 61 9.69 0.02 9.96
CA SER A 61 9.35 1.41 9.66
C SER A 61 7.93 1.56 9.10
N GLY A 62 7.20 0.46 8.91
CA GLY A 62 5.84 0.48 8.40
C GLY A 62 5.73 0.84 6.91
N LEU A 63 6.80 0.66 6.13
CA LEU A 63 6.80 0.89 4.68
C LEU A 63 6.03 -0.23 3.98
N VAL A 64 4.71 -0.14 4.07
CA VAL A 64 3.76 -1.11 3.54
C VAL A 64 2.78 -0.40 2.63
N PHE A 65 2.61 -0.92 1.42
CA PHE A 65 1.67 -0.37 0.44
C PHE A 65 0.49 -1.30 0.25
N PHE A 66 -0.72 -0.76 0.21
CA PHE A 66 -1.92 -1.54 -0.09
C PHE A 66 -2.58 -1.10 -1.41
N PRO A 67 -3.12 -2.05 -2.19
CA PRO A 67 -3.73 -1.74 -3.47
C PRO A 67 -5.23 -1.45 -3.35
N THR A 68 -5.78 -0.61 -4.24
CA THR A 68 -7.24 -0.42 -4.31
C THR A 68 -7.96 -1.60 -5.00
N MET A 69 -7.26 -2.29 -5.89
CA MET A 69 -7.77 -3.42 -6.67
C MET A 69 -6.69 -4.48 -6.94
N SER A 70 -6.85 -5.30 -7.96
CA SER A 70 -5.84 -6.30 -8.30
C SER A 70 -4.54 -5.61 -8.75
N PRO A 71 -3.37 -5.93 -8.17
CA PRO A 71 -2.06 -5.36 -8.52
C PRO A 71 -1.72 -5.32 -10.02
N LYS A 72 -2.27 -6.27 -10.79
CA LYS A 72 -2.00 -6.41 -12.22
C LYS A 72 -2.84 -5.46 -13.09
N ARG A 73 -3.83 -4.77 -12.52
CA ARG A 73 -4.67 -3.84 -13.27
C ARG A 73 -3.96 -2.50 -13.49
N PRO A 74 -4.02 -1.92 -14.70
CA PRO A 74 -3.42 -0.61 -14.98
C PRO A 74 -3.96 0.51 -14.09
N GLU A 75 -5.23 0.42 -13.70
CA GLU A 75 -5.89 1.42 -12.84
C GLU A 75 -5.57 1.18 -11.36
N CYS A 76 -4.79 0.18 -10.98
CA CYS A 76 -4.55 -0.08 -9.56
C CYS A 76 -3.73 1.04 -8.91
N GLU A 77 -4.33 1.75 -7.97
CA GLU A 77 -3.67 2.73 -7.11
C GLU A 77 -3.09 2.04 -5.88
N TRP A 78 -2.04 2.64 -5.31
CA TRP A 78 -1.33 2.12 -4.14
C TRP A 78 -1.10 3.23 -3.14
N TYR A 79 -1.31 2.92 -1.87
CA TYR A 79 -1.21 3.88 -0.77
C TYR A 79 -0.27 3.36 0.31
N ALA A 80 0.66 4.20 0.76
CA ALA A 80 1.51 3.92 1.89
C ALA A 80 0.64 3.88 3.15
N TRP A 81 0.52 2.69 3.76
CA TRP A 81 -0.31 2.44 4.92
C TRP A 81 0.00 3.39 6.08
N SER A 82 1.28 3.58 6.38
CA SER A 82 1.76 4.47 7.43
C SER A 82 1.34 5.93 7.22
N HIS A 83 1.15 6.39 5.98
CA HIS A 83 0.85 7.79 5.69
C HIS A 83 -0.65 8.09 5.62
N VAL A 84 -1.51 7.07 5.67
CA VAL A 84 -2.96 7.27 5.71
C VAL A 84 -3.38 7.55 7.15
N ARG A 85 -3.92 8.75 7.38
CA ARG A 85 -4.51 9.15 8.66
C ARG A 85 -5.97 8.74 8.76
N ASP A 86 -6.74 8.97 7.71
CA ASP A 86 -8.17 8.65 7.67
C ASP A 86 -8.67 8.42 6.24
N ILE A 87 -9.85 7.82 6.11
CA ILE A 87 -10.57 7.61 4.86
C ILE A 87 -11.97 8.20 4.97
N THR A 88 -12.21 9.25 4.19
CA THR A 88 -13.53 9.88 4.07
C THR A 88 -14.21 9.49 2.77
N SER A 89 -15.50 9.77 2.64
CA SER A 89 -16.20 9.68 1.35
C SER A 89 -16.13 11.03 0.64
N ASP A 90 -16.09 11.01 -0.68
CA ASP A 90 -16.39 12.19 -1.48
C ASP A 90 -17.91 12.48 -1.36
N PRO A 91 -18.33 13.71 -1.08
CA PRO A 91 -19.75 14.05 -0.93
C PRO A 91 -20.50 14.10 -2.26
N ILE A 92 -19.79 14.20 -3.39
CA ILE A 92 -20.34 14.35 -4.73
C ILE A 92 -20.22 13.05 -5.52
N GLU A 93 -19.06 12.37 -5.43
CA GLU A 93 -18.83 11.09 -6.08
C GLU A 93 -18.93 9.90 -5.12
N SER A 94 -19.35 8.73 -5.59
CA SER A 94 -19.32 7.48 -4.80
C SER A 94 -17.90 6.93 -4.55
N LYS A 95 -16.88 7.80 -4.55
CA LYS A 95 -15.46 7.46 -4.34
C LYS A 95 -15.01 7.85 -2.95
N GLY A 96 -13.92 7.23 -2.50
CA GLY A 96 -13.25 7.53 -1.25
C GLY A 96 -12.14 8.55 -1.43
N LEU A 97 -11.84 9.25 -0.35
CA LEU A 97 -10.72 10.16 -0.23
C LEU A 97 -9.76 9.61 0.82
N VAL A 98 -8.47 9.60 0.50
CA VAL A 98 -7.40 9.34 1.48
C VAL A 98 -7.00 10.67 2.10
N VAL A 99 -7.04 10.74 3.43
CA VAL A 99 -6.52 11.85 4.20
C VAL A 99 -5.15 11.46 4.72
N THR A 100 -4.10 12.18 4.31
CA THR A 100 -2.72 11.87 4.72
C THR A 100 -2.43 12.37 6.13
N GLN A 101 -1.36 11.88 6.76
CA GLN A 101 -0.88 12.39 8.05
C GLN A 101 -0.64 13.91 8.03
N ASN A 102 -0.13 14.42 6.91
CA ASN A 102 0.11 15.85 6.68
C ASN A 102 -1.15 16.64 6.29
N GLY A 103 -2.32 16.00 6.26
CA GLY A 103 -3.61 16.66 6.04
C GLY A 103 -4.04 16.83 4.58
N HIS A 104 -3.25 16.36 3.62
CA HIS A 104 -3.64 16.36 2.21
C HIS A 104 -4.81 15.40 1.98
N ARG A 105 -5.70 15.77 1.04
CA ARG A 105 -6.86 14.97 0.66
C ARG A 105 -6.69 14.51 -0.78
N ILE A 106 -6.54 13.20 -0.97
CA ILE A 106 -6.26 12.58 -2.25
C ILE A 106 -7.51 11.86 -2.73
N ALA A 107 -8.03 12.27 -3.89
CA ALA A 107 -9.11 11.57 -4.57
C ALA A 107 -8.62 10.23 -5.10
N THR A 108 -9.41 9.18 -4.86
CA THR A 108 -9.03 7.81 -5.24
C THR A 108 -9.99 7.25 -6.27
N ASN A 109 -9.62 6.13 -6.90
CA ASN A 109 -10.50 5.40 -7.81
C ASN A 109 -11.37 4.34 -7.14
N ALA A 110 -11.34 4.22 -5.82
CA ALA A 110 -12.08 3.22 -5.06
C ALA A 110 -13.05 3.86 -4.09
N THR A 111 -14.03 3.11 -3.62
CA THR A 111 -14.97 3.59 -2.60
C THR A 111 -14.28 3.66 -1.23
N SER A 112 -14.80 4.51 -0.34
CA SER A 112 -14.33 4.57 1.05
C SER A 112 -14.42 3.21 1.77
N TYR A 113 -15.42 2.38 1.44
CA TYR A 113 -15.54 1.00 1.91
C TYR A 113 -14.34 0.13 1.49
N VAL A 114 -13.96 0.16 0.21
CA VAL A 114 -12.82 -0.64 -0.29
C VAL A 114 -11.52 -0.19 0.38
N LEU A 115 -11.30 1.13 0.45
CA LEU A 115 -10.09 1.67 1.09
C LEU A 115 -10.01 1.29 2.56
N ARG A 116 -11.10 1.41 3.33
CA ARG A 116 -11.10 1.07 4.77
C ARG A 116 -10.80 -0.40 5.01
N ASN A 117 -11.36 -1.28 4.17
CA ASN A 117 -11.07 -2.70 4.25
C ASN A 117 -9.60 -3.02 3.94
N GLN A 118 -9.01 -2.35 2.94
CA GLN A 118 -7.59 -2.51 2.61
C GLN A 118 -6.68 -1.94 3.71
N LEU A 119 -7.00 -0.77 4.24
CA LEU A 119 -6.28 -0.15 5.35
C LEU A 119 -6.30 -1.05 6.60
N LYS A 120 -7.48 -1.58 6.96
CA LYS A 120 -7.66 -2.50 8.09
C LYS A 120 -6.89 -3.80 7.89
N ALA A 121 -7.08 -4.48 6.75
CA ALA A 121 -6.39 -5.74 6.45
C ALA A 121 -4.86 -5.57 6.44
N THR A 122 -4.38 -4.41 5.98
CA THR A 122 -2.95 -4.09 6.00
C THR A 122 -2.44 -3.85 7.42
N GLY A 123 -3.21 -3.16 8.27
CA GLY A 123 -2.87 -2.99 9.68
C GLY A 123 -2.78 -4.33 10.44
N GLU A 124 -3.71 -5.25 10.18
CA GLU A 124 -3.67 -6.61 10.73
C GLU A 124 -2.42 -7.38 10.27
N LEU A 125 -2.04 -7.24 8.99
CA LEU A 125 -0.82 -7.82 8.45
C LEU A 125 0.43 -7.26 9.14
N VAL A 126 0.52 -5.93 9.30
CA VAL A 126 1.64 -5.26 9.99
C VAL A 126 1.77 -5.75 11.43
N ALA A 127 0.67 -5.81 12.18
CA ALA A 127 0.67 -6.30 13.55
C ALA A 127 1.19 -7.74 13.65
N ARG A 128 0.80 -8.62 12.72
CA ARG A 128 1.30 -10.00 12.67
C ARG A 128 2.80 -10.08 12.39
N PHE A 129 3.31 -9.27 11.46
CA PHE A 129 4.76 -9.20 11.21
C PHE A 129 5.54 -8.74 12.45
N GLN A 130 5.03 -7.75 13.18
CA GLN A 130 5.66 -7.29 14.41
C GLN A 130 5.71 -8.37 15.49
N GLN A 131 4.61 -9.13 15.67
CA GLN A 131 4.57 -10.26 16.61
C GLN A 131 5.56 -11.36 16.24
N LEU A 132 5.67 -11.71 14.95
CA LEU A 132 6.62 -12.71 14.47
C LEU A 132 8.07 -12.26 14.66
N ASN A 133 8.38 -10.99 14.37
CA ASN A 133 9.73 -10.44 14.57
C ASN A 133 10.13 -10.42 16.04
N GLN A 134 9.23 -10.03 16.95
CA GLN A 134 9.48 -10.10 18.40
C GLN A 134 9.73 -11.53 18.88
N SER A 135 8.98 -12.49 18.34
CA SER A 135 9.14 -13.91 18.68
C SER A 135 10.48 -14.46 18.18
N ALA A 136 10.98 -13.99 17.03
CA ALA A 136 12.29 -14.37 16.52
C ALA A 136 13.43 -13.82 17.40
N THR A 137 13.32 -12.56 17.85
CA THR A 137 14.33 -11.92 18.71
C THR A 137 14.39 -12.53 20.12
N LEU A 138 13.28 -13.04 20.65
CA LEU A 138 13.24 -13.69 21.97
C LEU A 138 13.81 -15.13 21.96
N ASN A 139 13.94 -15.75 20.78
CA ASN A 139 14.41 -17.13 20.61
C ASN A 139 15.83 -17.22 20.01
N SER A 140 16.51 -16.10 19.85
CA SER A 140 17.89 -15.98 19.33
C SER A 140 18.84 -15.51 20.43
#